data_AF-A0A367LTK4-F1
#
_entry.id   AF-A0A367LTK4-F1
#
_cell.length_a   1.000
_cell.length_b   1.000
_cell.length_c   1.000
_cell.angle_alpha   90.00
_cell.angle_beta   90.00
_cell.angle_gamma   90.00
#
_symmetry.space_group_name_H-M   'P 1'
#
loop_
_entity.id
_entity.type
_entity.pdbx_description
1 polymer ?
#
loop_
_entity_poly.entity_id
_entity_poly.type
_entity_poly.pdbx_seq_one_letter_code
_entity_poly.pdbx_strand_id
1 'polypeptide(L)' 'QLLASVPQLKDIANVRGEQVFQIASESFTNENLLELGKTVAKLADSDDVDGIVITHGTDTLEETAYFLTLVEHTEKPIV' A
#
# COMPACT_ATOMS: atom_id res chain seq x y z
N GLN A 1 -10.43 -11.02 2.37
CA GLN A 1 -10.16 -12.48 2.37
C GLN A 1 -8.70 -12.79 2.73
N LEU A 2 -7.71 -12.07 2.17
CA LEU A 2 -6.28 -12.25 2.46
C LEU A 2 -5.89 -12.20 3.96
N LEU A 3 -6.40 -11.24 4.73
CA LEU A 3 -6.06 -11.15 6.16
C LEU A 3 -6.58 -12.36 6.97
N ALA A 4 -7.71 -12.94 6.56
CA ALA A 4 -8.27 -14.11 7.23
C ALA A 4 -7.46 -15.39 6.96
N SER A 5 -6.72 -15.46 5.84
CA SER A 5 -5.85 -16.59 5.53
C SER A 5 -4.52 -16.58 6.27
N VAL A 6 -4.16 -15.48 6.95
CA VAL A 6 -2.91 -15.35 7.71
C VAL A 6 -3.21 -14.87 9.14
N PRO A 7 -3.83 -15.71 9.98
CA PRO A 7 -4.25 -15.32 11.34
C PRO A 7 -3.08 -14.90 12.25
N GLN A 8 -1.87 -15.37 11.98
CA GLN A 8 -0.65 -15.07 12.76
C GLN A 8 -0.26 -13.59 12.71
N LEU A 9 -0.77 -12.81 11.74
CA LEU A 9 -0.53 -11.37 11.70
C LEU A 9 -1.02 -10.65 12.97
N LYS A 10 -2.06 -11.20 13.62
CA LYS A 10 -2.61 -10.65 14.87
C LYS A 10 -1.62 -10.71 16.04
N ASP A 11 -0.61 -11.58 15.97
CA ASP A 11 0.41 -11.70 17.02
C ASP A 11 1.49 -10.63 16.89
N ILE A 12 1.55 -9.92 15.75
CA ILE A 12 2.63 -8.98 15.40
C ILE A 12 2.10 -7.55 15.31
N ALA A 13 0.90 -7.35 14.73
CA ALA A 13 0.34 -6.02 14.52
C ALA A 13 -1.20 -6.01 14.52
N ASN A 14 -1.77 -4.85 14.81
CA ASN A 14 -3.19 -4.58 14.60
C ASN A 14 -3.43 -4.22 13.14
N VAL A 15 -3.75 -5.22 12.31
CA VAL A 15 -3.89 -5.04 10.86
C VAL A 15 -5.34 -4.77 10.47
N ARG A 16 -5.55 -3.73 9.64
CA ARG A 16 -6.79 -3.47 8.90
C ARG A 16 -6.53 -3.50 7.40
N GLY A 17 -7.51 -3.96 6.62
CA GLY A 17 -7.41 -4.02 5.17
C GLY A 17 -8.30 -2.99 4.50
N GLU A 18 -7.78 -2.35 3.46
CA GLU A 18 -8.50 -1.43 2.58
C GLU A 18 -8.30 -1.85 1.14
N GLN A 19 -9.39 -1.93 0.37
CA GLN A 19 -9.32 -2.26 -1.05
C GLN A 19 -9.28 -0.97 -1.85
N VAL A 20 -8.10 -0.60 -2.36
CA VAL A 20 -7.94 0.59 -3.23
C VAL A 20 -8.23 0.23 -4.68
N PHE A 21 -7.60 -0.84 -5.19
CA PHE A 21 -7.79 -1.33 -6.56
C PHE A 21 -7.92 -2.85 -6.60
N GLN A 22 -8.57 -3.37 -7.64
CA GLN A 22 -8.57 -4.79 -7.95
C GLN A 22 -8.33 -4.98 -9.45
N ILE A 23 -7.10 -4.67 -9.88
CA ILE A 23 -6.66 -4.68 -11.28
C ILE A 23 -5.38 -5.49 -11.43
N ALA A 24 -5.12 -5.98 -12.64
CA ALA A 24 -3.86 -6.61 -12.98
C ALA A 24 -2.76 -5.55 -13.12
N SER A 25 -1.56 -5.80 -12.60
CA SER A 25 -0.49 -4.80 -12.49
C SER A 25 -0.02 -4.26 -13.85
N GLU A 26 -0.07 -5.09 -14.89
CA GLU A 26 0.25 -4.69 -16.26
C GLU A 26 -0.72 -3.63 -16.83
N SER A 27 -1.88 -3.44 -16.20
CA SER A 27 -2.88 -2.43 -16.56
C SER A 27 -2.87 -1.21 -15.63
N PHE A 28 -1.89 -1.09 -14.74
CA PHE A 28 -1.80 0.01 -13.78
C PHE A 28 -1.42 1.32 -14.51
N THR A 29 -2.27 2.34 -14.43
CA THR A 29 -2.06 3.62 -15.13
C THR A 29 -1.41 4.67 -14.21
N ASN A 30 -0.97 5.77 -14.81
CA ASN A 30 -0.50 6.94 -14.04
C ASN A 30 -1.60 7.55 -13.16
N GLU A 31 -2.87 7.47 -13.57
CA GLU A 31 -3.97 7.93 -12.71
C GLU A 31 -4.09 7.03 -11.47
N ASN A 32 -3.91 5.71 -11.63
CA ASN A 32 -3.87 4.79 -10.50
C ASN A 32 -2.68 5.07 -9.58
N LEU A 33 -1.50 5.41 -10.11
CA LEU A 33 -0.33 5.79 -9.29
C LEU A 33 -0.64 7.04 -8.45
N LEU A 34 -1.23 8.06 -9.06
CA LEU A 34 -1.58 9.30 -8.36
C LEU A 34 -2.65 9.07 -7.29
N GLU A 35 -3.63 8.21 -7.55
CA GLU A 35 -4.67 7.86 -6.58
C GLU A 35 -4.11 7.00 -5.44
N LEU A 36 -3.23 6.04 -5.75
CA LEU A 36 -2.52 5.25 -4.74
C LEU A 36 -1.68 6.14 -3.84
N GLY A 37 -0.85 7.01 -4.41
CA GLY A 37 0.00 7.94 -3.64
C GLY A 37 -0.82 8.83 -2.71
N LYS A 38 -1.90 9.46 -3.20
CA LYS A 38 -2.80 10.25 -2.34
C LYS A 38 -3.40 9.44 -1.19
N THR A 39 -3.72 8.18 -1.43
CA THR A 39 -4.26 7.28 -0.40
C THR A 39 -3.19 6.94 0.64
N VAL A 40 -1.98 6.61 0.19
CA VAL A 40 -0.82 6.34 1.05
C VAL A 40 -0.45 7.56 1.88
N ALA A 41 -0.33 8.74 1.27
CA ALA A 41 -0.05 10.00 1.97
C ALA A 41 -1.07 10.28 3.09
N LYS A 42 -2.37 10.13 2.78
CA LYS A 42 -3.44 10.31 3.77
C LYS A 42 -3.31 9.34 4.95
N LEU A 43 -2.95 8.09 4.69
CA LEU A 43 -2.72 7.10 5.74
C LEU A 43 -1.45 7.40 6.53
N ALA A 44 -0.38 7.83 5.86
CA ALA A 44 0.89 8.19 6.47
C ALA A 44 0.76 9.40 7.40
N ASP A 45 -0.09 10.36 7.07
CA ASP A 45 -0.39 11.53 7.92
C ASP A 45 -1.21 11.19 9.18
N SER A 46 -1.78 9.99 9.27
CA SER A 46 -2.65 9.59 10.36
C SER A 46 -1.88 9.07 11.58
N ASP A 47 -2.16 9.60 12.77
CA ASP A 47 -1.50 9.19 14.03
C ASP A 47 -1.81 7.74 14.45
N ASP A 48 -2.85 7.12 13.88
CA ASP A 48 -3.26 5.73 14.15
C ASP A 48 -2.61 4.70 13.20
N VAL A 49 -1.72 5.15 12.31
CA VAL A 49 -1.03 4.30 11.33
C VAL A 49 0.47 4.35 11.60
N ASP A 50 1.05 3.22 11.98
CA ASP A 50 2.49 3.07 12.18
C ASP A 50 3.24 2.62 10.91
N GLY A 51 2.54 2.05 9.94
CA GLY A 51 3.12 1.53 8.70
C GLY A 51 2.06 1.06 7.70
N ILE A 52 2.44 0.94 6.43
CA ILE A 52 1.55 0.64 5.31
C ILE A 52 2.14 -0.54 4.52
N VAL A 53 1.30 -1.53 4.20
CA VAL A 53 1.67 -2.65 3.32
C VAL A 53 0.75 -2.65 2.11
N ILE A 54 1.32 -2.68 0.91
CA ILE A 54 0.58 -2.63 -0.35
C ILE A 54 0.66 -4.00 -1.03
N THR A 55 -0.47 -4.69 -1.13
CA THR A 55 -0.54 -5.91 -1.95
C THR A 55 -0.63 -5.53 -3.42
N HIS A 56 0.41 -5.82 -4.18
CA HIS A 56 0.53 -5.44 -5.59
C HIS A 56 0.81 -6.64 -6.50
N GLY A 57 0.40 -6.56 -7.76
CA GLY A 57 0.83 -7.51 -8.79
C GLY A 57 2.29 -7.32 -9.16
N THR A 58 2.97 -8.36 -9.63
CA THR A 58 4.43 -8.35 -9.78
C THR A 58 4.94 -7.56 -10.99
N ASP A 59 4.15 -7.44 -12.05
CA ASP A 59 4.62 -6.93 -13.35
C ASP A 59 5.02 -5.45 -13.31
N THR A 60 4.37 -4.64 -12.47
CA THR A 60 4.68 -3.21 -12.31
C THR A 60 4.94 -2.80 -10.85
N LEU A 61 5.34 -3.78 -10.03
CA LEU A 61 5.64 -3.56 -8.62
C LEU A 61 6.80 -2.58 -8.44
N GLU A 62 7.84 -2.73 -9.25
CA GLU A 62 9.06 -1.92 -9.14
C GLU A 62 8.83 -0.44 -9.49
N GLU A 63 8.01 -0.15 -10.50
CA GLU A 63 7.65 1.22 -10.87
C GLU A 63 6.79 1.87 -9.80
N THR A 64 5.83 1.12 -9.23
CA THR A 64 4.97 1.62 -8.16
C THR A 64 5.76 1.91 -6.88
N ALA A 65 6.65 1.00 -6.49
CA ALA A 65 7.53 1.17 -5.33
C ALA A 65 8.48 2.38 -5.53
N TYR A 66 9.06 2.51 -6.72
CA TYR A 66 9.92 3.65 -7.04
C TYR A 66 9.15 4.97 -7.03
N PHE A 67 7.95 5.01 -7.61
CA PHE A 67 7.09 6.19 -7.57
C PHE A 67 6.80 6.62 -6.13
N LEU A 68 6.33 5.71 -5.27
CA LEU A 68 6.02 6.03 -3.87
C LEU A 68 7.24 6.49 -3.09
N THR A 69 8.40 5.88 -3.33
CA THR A 69 9.68 6.31 -2.71
C THR A 69 10.01 7.77 -3.02
N LEU A 70 9.63 8.28 -4.20
CA LEU A 70 9.92 9.65 -4.61
C LEU A 70 8.92 10.68 -4.07
N VAL A 71 7.65 10.29 -3.89
CA VAL A 71 6.55 11.23 -3.62
C VAL A 71 6.06 11.20 -2.18
N GLU A 72 6.25 10.10 -1.46
CA GLU A 72 5.83 9.96 -0.07
C GLU A 72 6.95 10.45 0.87
N HIS A 73 6.71 11.59 1.53
CA HIS A 73 7.67 12.21 2.45
C HIS A 73 7.38 11.81 3.90
N THR A 74 7.51 10.53 4.21
CA THR A 74 7.27 9.97 5.54
C THR A 74 8.39 9.03 5.96
N GLU A 75 8.67 8.97 7.26
CA GLU A 75 9.57 7.99 7.86
C GLU A 75 8.84 6.68 8.23
N LYS A 76 7.50 6.67 8.11
CA LYS A 76 6.71 5.46 8.34
C LYS A 76 7.01 4.43 7.25
N PRO A 77 7.23 3.15 7.60
CA PRO A 77 7.52 2.13 6.60
C PRO A 77 6.36 1.93 5.63
N ILE A 78 6.68 1.94 4.34
CA ILE A 78 5.80 1.55 3.22
C ILE A 78 6.44 0.32 2.58
N VAL A 79 5.72 -0.80 2.56
CA VAL A 79 6.19 -2.11 2.09
C VAL A 79 5.31 -2.65 0.98
#